data_AF-D0NG57-F1
#
_entry.id   AF-D0NG57-F1
#
_cell.length_a   1.000
_cell.length_b   1.000
_cell.length_c   1.000
_cell.angle_alpha   90.00
_cell.angle_beta   90.00
_cell.angle_gamma   90.00
#
_symmetry.space_group_name_H-M   'P 1'
#
loop_
_entity.id
_entity.type
_entity.pdbx_description
1 polymer ?
#
loop_
_entity_poly.entity_id
_entity_poly.type
_entity_poly.pdbx_seq_one_letter_code
_entity_poly.pdbx_strand_id
1 'polypeptide(L)'
;MAMALAQGIANHNLAARADTMETLTAAIKRGICCSGQLNCMDQFDHFTRTQTLVNMERGWEGMDPKESSKQFRWYLQEYALSSSRIHDSVPRYNWGSSELMATAANFLGRRIFVLAYDTDDKKLWYCSELGDNALCS
;
A
#
# COMPACT_ATOMS: atom_id res chain seq x y z
N MET A 1 5.20 -5.53 0.52
CA MET A 1 4.70 -4.72 -0.62
C MET A 1 5.74 -3.72 -1.17
N ALA A 2 6.10 -2.63 -0.47
CA ALA A 2 7.03 -1.60 -1.00
C ALA A 2 8.39 -2.12 -1.47
N MET A 3 8.92 -3.19 -0.86
CA MET A 3 10.17 -3.81 -1.29
C MET A 3 10.09 -4.42 -2.69
N ALA A 4 8.94 -4.98 -3.07
CA ALA A 4 8.70 -5.48 -4.42
C ALA A 4 8.67 -4.33 -5.44
N LEU A 5 8.10 -3.18 -5.07
CA LEU A 5 8.19 -1.98 -5.89
C LEU A 5 9.63 -1.49 -6.04
N ALA A 6 10.41 -1.48 -4.96
CA ALA A 6 11.82 -1.11 -5.01
C ALA A 6 12.61 -1.98 -6.01
N GLN A 7 12.43 -3.31 -5.95
CA GLN A 7 13.00 -4.24 -6.95
C GLN A 7 12.57 -3.90 -8.38
N GLY A 8 11.25 -3.75 -8.59
CA GLY A 8 10.69 -3.50 -9.92
C GLY A 8 11.16 -2.18 -10.54
N ILE A 9 11.27 -1.12 -9.73
CA ILE A 9 11.74 0.21 -10.19
C ILE A 9 13.22 0.18 -10.52
N ALA A 10 14.04 -0.47 -9.69
CA ALA A 10 15.49 -0.52 -9.91
C ALA A 10 15.89 -1.40 -11.10
N ASN A 11 14.99 -2.28 -11.57
CA ASN A 11 15.25 -3.24 -12.64
C ASN A 11 16.57 -4.01 -12.45
N HIS A 12 16.89 -4.30 -11.18
CA HIS A 12 18.12 -4.95 -10.76
C HIS A 12 17.85 -5.76 -9.49
N ASN A 13 18.68 -6.77 -9.21
CA ASN A 13 18.56 -7.53 -7.97
C ASN A 13 19.08 -6.74 -6.76
N LEU A 14 18.23 -5.89 -6.20
CA LEU A 14 18.56 -5.12 -5.00
C LEU A 14 18.68 -5.99 -3.74
N ALA A 15 18.23 -7.25 -3.75
CA ALA A 15 18.41 -8.13 -2.60
C ALA A 15 19.89 -8.49 -2.39
N ALA A 16 20.73 -8.35 -3.43
CA ALA A 16 22.18 -8.43 -3.30
C ALA A 16 22.80 -7.16 -2.65
N ARG A 17 22.02 -6.10 -2.45
CA ARG A 17 22.45 -4.79 -1.93
C ARG A 17 21.48 -4.33 -0.83
N ALA A 18 21.54 -5.00 0.32
CA ALA A 18 20.61 -4.80 1.44
C ALA A 18 20.41 -3.32 1.82
N ASP A 19 21.49 -2.54 1.95
CA ASP A 19 21.39 -1.11 2.32
C ASP A 19 20.65 -0.27 1.26
N THR A 20 20.88 -0.59 -0.02
CA THR A 20 20.20 0.10 -1.13
C THR A 20 18.72 -0.28 -1.17
N MET A 21 18.40 -1.55 -0.93
CA MET A 21 17.03 -2.03 -0.82
C MET A 21 16.28 -1.35 0.32
N GLU A 22 16.89 -1.30 1.51
CA GLU A 22 16.30 -0.68 2.70
C GLU A 22 16.03 0.81 2.44
N THR A 23 17.01 1.52 1.91
CA THR A 23 16.90 2.95 1.59
C THR A 23 15.78 3.22 0.60
N LEU A 24 15.72 2.47 -0.52
CA LEU A 24 14.71 2.67 -1.55
C LEU A 24 13.32 2.28 -1.05
N THR A 25 13.21 1.18 -0.31
CA THR A 25 11.94 0.74 0.30
C THR A 25 11.43 1.80 1.27
N ALA A 26 12.28 2.34 2.13
CA ALA A 26 11.91 3.40 3.08
C ALA A 26 11.51 4.71 2.37
N ALA A 27 12.16 5.04 1.24
CA ALA A 27 11.80 6.20 0.43
C ALA A 27 10.42 6.01 -0.21
N ILE A 28 10.14 4.84 -0.79
CA ILE A 28 8.83 4.51 -1.40
C ILE A 28 7.73 4.57 -0.34
N LYS A 29 7.93 3.97 0.84
CA LYS A 29 6.93 4.01 1.92
C LYS A 29 6.61 5.45 2.34
N ARG A 30 7.63 6.31 2.48
CA ARG A 30 7.45 7.74 2.79
C ARG A 30 6.72 8.48 1.67
N GLY A 31 7.05 8.21 0.41
CA GLY A 31 6.36 8.77 -0.75
C GLY A 31 4.88 8.41 -0.78
N ILE A 32 4.55 7.14 -0.53
CA ILE A 32 3.17 6.64 -0.40
C ILE A 32 2.44 7.38 0.73
N CYS A 33 3.05 7.50 1.91
CA CYS A 33 2.43 8.21 3.02
C CYS A 33 2.18 9.69 2.68
N CYS A 34 3.15 10.40 2.13
CA CYS A 34 2.97 11.81 1.74
C CYS A 34 1.86 11.97 0.71
N SER A 35 1.85 11.15 -0.35
CA SER A 35 0.81 11.19 -1.38
C SER A 35 -0.57 10.84 -0.82
N GLY A 36 -0.64 9.79 0.00
CA GLY A 36 -1.87 9.35 0.65
C GLY A 36 -2.43 10.37 1.64
N GLN A 37 -1.58 11.13 2.34
CA GLN A 37 -2.02 12.21 3.25
C GLN A 37 -2.57 13.41 2.49
N LEU A 38 -1.93 13.80 1.39
CA LEU A 38 -2.37 14.92 0.54
C LEU A 38 -3.74 14.66 -0.09
N ASN A 39 -3.96 13.43 -0.56
CA ASN A 39 -5.17 13.06 -1.30
C ASN A 39 -6.15 12.21 -0.47
N CYS A 40 -5.95 12.12 0.85
CA CYS A 40 -6.61 11.12 1.71
C CYS A 40 -8.14 11.12 1.63
N MET A 41 -8.74 12.30 1.47
CA MET A 41 -10.20 12.47 1.49
C MET A 41 -10.83 12.33 0.10
N ASP A 42 -10.07 12.64 -0.95
CA ASP A 42 -10.55 12.58 -2.34
C ASP A 42 -10.31 11.21 -2.95
N GLN A 43 -9.21 10.54 -2.57
CA GLN A 43 -8.82 9.24 -3.11
C GLN A 43 -9.51 8.07 -2.40
N PHE A 44 -9.83 8.21 -1.11
CA PHE A 44 -10.43 7.14 -0.33
C PHE A 44 -11.68 7.65 0.35
N ASP A 45 -12.85 7.22 -0.10
CA ASP A 45 -14.09 7.54 0.60
C ASP A 45 -14.16 6.86 1.99
N HIS A 46 -15.18 7.18 2.76
CA HIS A 46 -15.34 6.61 4.10
C HIS A 46 -15.39 5.07 4.08
N PHE A 47 -16.13 4.49 3.15
CA PHE A 47 -16.28 3.05 3.04
C PHE A 47 -14.94 2.36 2.78
N THR A 48 -14.18 2.86 1.81
CA THR A 48 -12.85 2.34 1.43
C THR A 48 -11.87 2.42 2.59
N ARG A 49 -11.85 3.55 3.32
CA ARG A 49 -10.99 3.69 4.51
C ARG A 49 -11.35 2.69 5.59
N THR A 50 -12.64 2.54 5.91
CA THR A 50 -13.10 1.60 6.93
C THR A 50 -12.77 0.16 6.55
N GLN A 51 -13.04 -0.26 5.31
CA GLN A 51 -12.72 -1.61 4.85
C GLN A 51 -11.21 -1.89 4.89
N THR A 52 -10.39 -0.92 4.46
CA THR A 52 -8.93 -1.04 4.54
C THR A 52 -8.48 -1.23 5.99
N LEU A 53 -9.01 -0.42 6.91
CA LEU A 53 -8.66 -0.51 8.33
C LEU A 53 -9.10 -1.84 8.95
N VAL A 54 -10.29 -2.33 8.61
CA VAL A 54 -10.77 -3.66 9.05
C VAL A 54 -9.83 -4.76 8.55
N ASN A 55 -9.45 -4.73 7.27
CA ASN A 55 -8.51 -5.70 6.68
C ASN A 55 -7.12 -5.66 7.34
N MET A 56 -6.73 -4.50 7.88
CA MET A 56 -5.49 -4.29 8.61
C MET A 56 -5.63 -4.50 10.12
N GLU A 57 -6.75 -5.03 10.61
CA GLU A 57 -7.01 -5.27 12.05
C GLU A 57 -6.95 -3.98 12.90
N ARG A 58 -7.26 -2.82 12.30
CA ARG A 58 -7.32 -1.49 12.93
C ARG A 58 -8.73 -0.90 12.96
N GLY A 59 -9.61 -1.43 12.13
CA GLY A 59 -10.97 -0.95 11.93
C GLY A 59 -12.01 -1.88 12.55
N TRP A 60 -13.23 -1.35 12.69
CA TRP A 60 -14.42 -2.12 13.06
C TRP A 60 -15.61 -1.68 12.21
N GLU A 61 -16.59 -2.57 12.10
CA GLU A 61 -17.84 -2.28 11.38
C GLU A 61 -18.62 -1.14 12.08
N GLY A 62 -19.09 -0.18 11.31
CA GLY A 62 -19.80 1.00 11.83
C GLY A 62 -18.89 2.08 12.44
N MET A 63 -17.57 2.02 12.23
CA MET A 63 -16.65 3.12 12.53
C MET A 63 -17.15 4.42 11.88
N ASP A 64 -17.11 5.52 12.61
CA ASP A 64 -17.60 6.79 12.08
C ASP A 64 -16.62 7.43 11.07
N PRO A 65 -17.09 8.34 10.20
CA PRO A 65 -16.24 8.99 9.20
C PRO A 65 -15.01 9.73 9.76
N LYS A 66 -15.13 10.39 10.92
CA LYS A 66 -14.02 11.12 11.54
C LYS A 66 -12.99 10.15 12.10
N GLU A 67 -13.41 9.10 12.79
CA GLU A 67 -12.49 8.10 13.32
C GLU A 67 -11.81 7.32 12.20
N SER A 68 -12.53 6.93 11.13
CA SER A 68 -11.92 6.27 9.97
C SER A 68 -10.84 7.14 9.31
N SER A 69 -11.07 8.45 9.17
CA SER A 69 -10.05 9.35 8.64
C SER A 69 -8.83 9.44 9.55
N LYS A 70 -9.03 9.49 10.87
CA LYS A 70 -7.93 9.61 11.83
C LYS A 70 -7.09 8.34 11.87
N GLN A 71 -7.74 7.18 11.99
CA GLN A 71 -7.10 5.87 11.99
C GLN A 71 -6.36 5.60 10.68
N PHE A 72 -6.94 5.99 9.54
CA PHE A 72 -6.28 5.81 8.25
C PHE A 72 -5.01 6.66 8.12
N ARG A 73 -5.02 7.90 8.61
CA ARG A 73 -3.82 8.74 8.64
C ARG A 73 -2.74 8.18 9.55
N TRP A 74 -3.11 7.63 10.71
CA TRP A 74 -2.19 6.93 11.60
C TRP A 74 -1.61 5.67 10.94
N TYR A 75 -2.44 4.89 10.27
CA TYR A 75 -1.99 3.74 9.49
C TYR A 75 -0.94 4.13 8.44
N LEU A 76 -1.15 5.20 7.67
CA LEU A 76 -0.17 5.69 6.70
C LEU A 76 1.17 6.06 7.35
N GLN A 77 1.14 6.71 8.51
CA GLN A 77 2.33 7.11 9.25
C GLN A 77 3.09 5.91 9.80
N GLU A 78 2.41 4.97 10.45
CA GLU A 78 3.04 3.77 10.99
C GLU A 78 3.55 2.83 9.90
N TYR A 79 2.82 2.73 8.78
CA TYR A 79 3.30 2.06 7.58
C TYR A 79 4.61 2.69 7.09
N ALA A 80 4.69 4.02 7.01
CA ALA A 80 5.90 4.73 6.57
C ALA A 80 7.11 4.52 7.48
N LEU A 81 6.87 4.40 8.78
CA LEU A 81 7.90 4.21 9.81
C LEU A 81 8.27 2.74 10.05
N SER A 82 7.48 1.80 9.52
CA SER A 82 7.74 0.37 9.67
C SER A 82 9.06 -0.04 9.02
N SER A 83 9.72 -1.05 9.60
CA SER A 83 11.05 -1.50 9.14
C SER A 83 11.07 -1.82 7.65
N SER A 84 12.16 -1.41 7.00
CA SER A 84 12.42 -1.64 5.58
C SER A 84 13.55 -2.64 5.34
N ARG A 85 14.05 -3.26 6.40
CA ARG A 85 15.07 -4.31 6.33
C ARG A 85 14.47 -5.61 5.83
N ILE A 86 15.25 -6.34 5.02
CA ILE A 86 14.79 -7.57 4.34
C ILE A 86 14.39 -8.67 5.34
N HIS A 87 15.07 -8.76 6.48
CA HIS A 87 14.90 -9.84 7.45
C HIS A 87 14.06 -9.46 8.66
N ASP A 88 13.54 -8.23 8.71
CA ASP A 88 12.72 -7.79 9.83
C ASP A 88 11.29 -8.27 9.68
N SER A 89 10.72 -8.77 10.78
CA SER A 89 9.29 -9.06 10.85
C SER A 89 8.51 -7.76 11.02
N VAL A 90 7.66 -7.45 10.06
CA VAL A 90 6.72 -6.33 10.13
C VAL A 90 5.37 -6.86 10.61
N PRO A 91 4.70 -6.23 11.59
CA PRO A 91 3.35 -6.63 12.00
C PRO A 91 2.35 -6.53 10.85
N ARG A 92 1.33 -7.42 10.83
CA ARG A 92 0.34 -7.51 9.74
C ARG A 92 -0.34 -6.17 9.44
N TYR A 93 -0.70 -5.44 10.47
CA TYR A 93 -1.32 -4.11 10.39
C TYR A 93 -0.43 -3.02 9.77
N ASN A 94 0.80 -3.36 9.34
CA ASN A 94 1.79 -2.52 8.67
C ASN A 94 2.30 -3.13 7.34
N TRP A 95 1.70 -4.20 6.82
CA TRP A 95 2.17 -4.86 5.57
C TRP A 95 1.93 -4.03 4.30
N GLY A 96 0.95 -3.13 4.36
CA GLY A 96 0.41 -2.40 3.22
C GLY A 96 -0.87 -3.04 2.67
N SER A 97 -1.58 -2.33 1.79
CA SER A 97 -2.85 -2.77 1.21
C SER A 97 -2.94 -2.44 -0.29
N SER A 98 -3.99 -2.92 -0.96
CA SER A 98 -4.33 -2.56 -2.35
C SER A 98 -4.40 -1.04 -2.54
N GLU A 99 -4.98 -0.34 -1.57
CA GLU A 99 -5.12 1.12 -1.57
C GLU A 99 -3.76 1.79 -1.54
N LEU A 100 -2.81 1.26 -0.76
CA LEU A 100 -1.44 1.77 -0.76
C LEU A 100 -0.70 1.48 -2.07
N MET A 101 -1.07 0.43 -2.81
CA MET A 101 -0.58 0.23 -4.18
C MET A 101 -1.16 1.23 -5.17
N ALA A 102 -2.45 1.56 -5.07
CA ALA A 102 -3.04 2.62 -5.87
C ALA A 102 -2.37 3.97 -5.58
N THR A 103 -2.13 4.31 -4.31
CA THR A 103 -1.35 5.49 -3.94
C THR A 103 0.08 5.43 -4.47
N ALA A 104 0.74 4.27 -4.43
CA ALA A 104 2.08 4.11 -4.98
C ALA A 104 2.12 4.35 -6.49
N ALA A 105 1.13 3.86 -7.24
CA ALA A 105 1.01 4.09 -8.68
C ALA A 105 0.94 5.59 -8.99
N ASN A 106 0.09 6.31 -8.25
CA ASN A 106 -0.07 7.75 -8.39
C ASN A 106 1.21 8.52 -7.99
N PHE A 107 1.81 8.17 -6.85
CA PHE A 107 3.07 8.76 -6.39
C PHE A 107 4.21 8.57 -7.40
N LEU A 108 4.34 7.37 -7.96
CA LEU A 108 5.41 7.03 -8.90
C LEU A 108 5.13 7.54 -10.32
N GLY A 109 3.90 7.97 -10.61
CA GLY A 109 3.45 8.28 -11.96
C GLY A 109 3.54 7.06 -12.89
N ARG A 110 3.25 5.86 -12.37
CA ARG A 110 3.43 4.59 -13.08
C ARG A 110 2.22 3.68 -12.91
N ARG A 111 1.90 2.93 -13.95
CA ARG A 111 0.98 1.80 -13.87
C ARG A 111 1.62 0.65 -13.12
N ILE A 112 0.91 0.09 -12.14
CA ILE A 112 1.32 -1.07 -11.36
C ILE A 112 0.33 -2.19 -11.64
N PHE A 113 0.83 -3.34 -12.08
CA PHE A 113 0.03 -4.55 -12.27
C PHE A 113 0.21 -5.47 -11.08
N VAL A 114 -0.91 -5.86 -10.45
CA VAL A 114 -0.94 -6.78 -9.31
C VAL A 114 -1.52 -8.11 -9.77
N LEU A 115 -0.74 -9.18 -9.63
CA LEU A 115 -1.18 -10.54 -9.86
C LEU A 115 -1.54 -11.18 -8.52
N ALA A 116 -2.79 -11.62 -8.39
CA ALA A 116 -3.29 -12.30 -7.21
C ALA A 116 -3.87 -13.67 -7.60
N TYR A 117 -3.59 -14.70 -6.82
CA TYR A 117 -4.14 -16.03 -7.02
C TYR A 117 -5.21 -16.27 -5.96
N ASP A 118 -6.35 -16.81 -6.40
CA ASP A 118 -7.41 -17.33 -5.54
C ASP A 118 -8.03 -16.29 -4.59
N THR A 119 -8.34 -15.10 -5.10
CA THR A 119 -8.97 -14.02 -4.30
C THR A 119 -10.45 -14.29 -3.95
N ASP A 120 -11.09 -15.23 -4.67
CA ASP A 120 -12.53 -15.51 -4.58
C ASP A 120 -12.83 -17.03 -4.39
N ASP A 121 -11.87 -17.82 -3.91
CA ASP A 121 -11.94 -19.30 -3.82
C ASP A 121 -12.17 -20.02 -5.17
N LYS A 122 -11.93 -19.32 -6.29
CA LYS A 122 -12.14 -19.84 -7.66
C LYS A 122 -10.91 -20.53 -8.24
N LYS A 123 -9.77 -20.55 -7.53
CA LYS A 123 -8.50 -21.14 -7.99
C LYS A 123 -8.01 -20.57 -9.32
N LEU A 124 -8.18 -19.26 -9.52
CA LEU A 124 -7.78 -18.53 -10.72
C LEU A 124 -6.80 -17.40 -10.40
N TRP A 125 -6.02 -17.02 -11.42
CA TRP A 125 -5.19 -15.81 -11.38
C TRP A 125 -6.00 -14.60 -11.82
N TYR A 126 -5.85 -13.52 -11.06
CA TYR A 126 -6.42 -12.21 -11.34
C TYR A 126 -5.29 -11.22 -11.58
N CYS A 127 -5.47 -10.34 -12.57
CA CYS A 127 -4.59 -9.22 -12.82
C CYS A 127 -5.37 -7.92 -12.63
N SER A 128 -4.88 -7.06 -11.76
CA SER A 128 -5.45 -5.73 -11.53
C SER A 128 -4.43 -4.67 -11.93
N GLU A 129 -4.87 -3.67 -12.69
CA GLU A 129 -4.07 -2.49 -13.06
C GLU A 129 -4.39 -1.33 -12.11
N LEU A 130 -3.36 -0.69 -11.57
CA LEU A 130 -3.45 0.46 -10.67
C LEU A 130 -2.68 1.64 -11.27
N GLY A 131 -3.29 2.83 -11.29
CA GLY A 131 -2.73 4.07 -11.87
C GLY A 131 -3.78 4.80 -12.71
N ASP A 132 -3.44 5.98 -13.26
CA ASP A 132 -4.42 6.77 -14.00
C ASP A 132 -4.98 6.00 -15.21
N ASN A 133 -6.31 5.82 -15.14
CA ASN A 133 -7.25 4.85 -15.76
C ASN A 133 -7.78 3.70 -14.87
N ALA A 134 -7.74 3.80 -13.54
CA ALA A 134 -8.54 2.94 -12.64
C ALA A 134 -9.90 3.56 -12.24
N LEU A 135 -10.52 4.32 -13.15
CA LEU A 135 -11.98 4.42 -13.25
C LEU A 135 -12.37 3.56 -14.47
N CYS A 136 -13.26 2.58 -14.25
CA CYS A 136 -13.70 1.50 -15.17
C CYS A 136 -12.77 0.26 -15.14
N SER A 137 -13.21 -0.94 -14.76
CA SER A 137 -14.53 -1.58 -14.93
C SER A 137 -14.76 -2.62 -13.84
#